data_AF-A0A349YEA6-F1
#
_entry.id   AF-A0A349YEA6-F1
#
_cell.length_a   1.000
_cell.length_b   1.000
_cell.length_c   1.000
_cell.angle_alpha   90.00
_cell.angle_beta   90.00
_cell.angle_gamma   90.00
#
_symmetry.space_group_name_H-M   'P 1'
#
loop_
_entity.id
_entity.type
_entity.pdbx_description
1 polymer ?
#
loop_
_entity_poly.entity_id
_entity_poly.type
_entity_poly.pdbx_seq_one_letter_code
_entity_poly.pdbx_strand_id
1 'polypeptide(L)' 'APYEGNAYEEALTLPRTLEEALRGLNENPDIEKLFGERFIQLYTSIKLMEFEEFNQVISSWEREYLLLNV' A
#
# COMPACT_ATOMS: atom_id res chain seq x y z
N ALA A 1 -13.14 -7.55 25.53
CA ALA A 1 -13.38 -8.91 25.04
C ALA A 1 -12.81 -9.01 23.63
N PRO A 2 -12.41 -10.19 23.15
CA PRO A 2 -12.11 -10.37 21.73
C PRO A 2 -13.32 -9.97 20.87
N TYR A 3 -13.05 -9.51 19.66
CA TYR A 3 -14.08 -9.19 18.69
C TYR A 3 -14.72 -10.49 18.17
N GLU A 4 -16.05 -10.57 18.13
CA GLU A 4 -16.78 -11.79 17.74
C GLU A 4 -17.37 -11.76 16.31
N GLY A 5 -17.05 -10.73 15.52
CA GLY A 5 -17.52 -10.60 14.14
C GLY A 5 -16.61 -11.26 13.10
N ASN A 6 -17.10 -11.31 11.86
CA ASN A 6 -16.39 -11.82 10.70
C ASN A 6 -15.94 -10.66 9.80
N ALA A 7 -14.64 -10.41 9.70
CA ALA A 7 -14.10 -9.31 8.88
C ALA A 7 -14.47 -9.40 7.39
N TYR A 8 -14.84 -10.57 6.87
CA TYR A 8 -15.32 -10.73 5.49
C TYR A 8 -16.75 -10.22 5.29
N GLU A 9 -17.53 -10.08 6.36
CA GLU A 9 -18.92 -9.60 6.34
C GLU A 9 -19.02 -8.10 6.62
N GLU A 10 -17.88 -7.45 6.88
CA GLU A 10 -17.80 -6.04 7.28
C GLU A 10 -17.30 -5.14 6.15
N ALA A 11 -17.49 -3.83 6.37
CA ALA A 11 -16.93 -2.83 5.48
C ALA A 11 -15.39 -2.91 5.48
N LEU A 12 -14.79 -2.84 4.29
CA LEU A 12 -13.35 -2.71 4.15
C LEU A 12 -12.92 -1.34 4.66
N THR A 13 -12.19 -1.33 5.77
CA THR A 13 -11.72 -0.10 6.42
C THR A 13 -10.24 0.19 6.18
N LEU A 14 -9.48 -0.79 5.70
CA LEU A 14 -8.05 -0.65 5.41
C LEU A 14 -7.82 -0.30 3.93
N PRO A 15 -6.76 0.49 3.63
CA PRO A 15 -6.31 0.74 2.27
C PRO A 15 -6.10 -0.57 1.49
N ARG A 16 -6.54 -0.58 0.24
CA ARG A 16 -6.45 -1.75 -0.65
C ARG A 16 -5.27 -1.66 -1.60
N THR A 17 -4.73 -0.47 -1.79
CA THR A 17 -3.52 -0.23 -2.57
C THR A 17 -2.41 0.38 -1.71
N LEU A 18 -1.17 0.21 -2.16
CA LEU A 18 -0.03 0.85 -1.52
C LEU A 18 -0.16 2.38 -1.57
N GLU A 19 -0.60 2.94 -2.70
CA GLU A 19 -0.80 4.38 -2.86
C GLU A 19 -1.81 4.97 -1.86
N GLU A 20 -2.94 4.28 -1.63
CA GLU A 20 -3.92 4.66 -0.61
C GLU A 20 -3.32 4.63 0.80
N ALA A 21 -2.51 3.61 1.11
CA ALA A 21 -1.85 3.49 2.40
C ALA A 21 -0.82 4.61 2.63
N LEU A 22 0.00 4.91 1.61
CA LEU A 22 1.00 5.99 1.67
C LEU A 22 0.35 7.36 1.81
N ARG A 23 -0.81 7.59 1.15
CA ARG A 23 -1.60 8.80 1.35
C ARG A 23 -2.10 8.92 2.78
N GLY A 24 -2.68 7.84 3.33
CA GLY A 24 -3.13 7.81 4.72
C GLY A 24 -2.01 8.07 5.73
N LEU A 25 -0.79 7.62 5.45
CA LEU A 25 0.39 7.92 6.29
C LEU A 25 0.78 9.40 6.24
N ASN A 26 0.77 10.03 5.05
CA ASN A 26 1.08 11.45 4.90
C ASN A 26 -0.02 12.38 5.44
N GLU A 27 -1.26 11.91 5.50
CA GLU A 27 -2.41 12.70 5.98
C GLU A 27 -2.67 12.54 7.49
N ASN A 28 -1.89 11.71 8.20
CA ASN A 28 -2.11 11.41 9.61
C ASN A 28 -1.15 12.20 10.54
N PRO A 29 -1.62 13.29 11.17
CA PRO A 29 -0.76 14.14 12.00
C PRO A 29 -0.26 13.45 13.28
N ASP A 30 -0.98 12.45 13.80
CA ASP A 30 -0.54 11.70 14.98
C ASP A 30 0.66 10.81 14.64
N ILE A 31 0.66 10.22 13.44
CA ILE A 31 1.77 9.43 12.91
C ILE A 31 2.98 10.33 12.61
N GLU A 32 2.77 11.46 11.96
CA GLU A 32 3.84 12.45 11.72
C GLU A 32 4.47 12.93 13.03
N LYS A 33 3.67 13.18 14.07
CA LYS A 33 4.18 13.57 15.38
C LYS A 33 4.97 12.45 16.07
N LEU A 34 4.57 11.20 15.87
CA LEU A 34 5.22 10.03 16.48
C LEU A 34 6.57 9.71 15.83
N PHE A 35 6.63 9.73 14.51
CA PHE A 35 7.82 9.32 13.74
C PHE A 35 8.68 10.49 13.24
N GLY A 36 8.11 11.69 13.20
CA GLY A 36 8.71 12.88 12.61
C GLY A 36 8.29 13.08 11.16
N GLU A 37 7.90 14.31 10.82
CA GLU A 37 7.47 14.73 9.48
C GLU A 37 8.46 14.29 8.39
N ARG A 38 9.75 14.59 8.58
CA ARG A 38 10.81 14.26 7.61
C ARG A 38 10.96 12.76 7.37
N PHE A 39 10.69 11.93 8.40
CA PHE A 39 10.73 10.48 8.25
C PHE A 39 9.56 9.99 7.41
N ILE A 40 8.34 10.43 7.72
CA ILE A 40 7.13 10.04 6.98
C ILE A 40 7.22 10.47 5.52
N GLN A 41 7.65 11.70 5.24
CA GLN A 41 7.88 12.19 3.88
C GLN A 41 8.90 11.32 3.12
N LEU A 42 10.04 11.01 3.74
CA LEU A 42 11.08 10.21 3.10
C LEU A 42 10.60 8.76 2.84
N TYR A 43 10.00 8.15 3.85
CA TYR A 43 9.51 6.77 3.78
C TYR A 43 8.46 6.63 2.67
N THR A 44 7.45 7.51 2.67
CA THR A 44 6.38 7.45 1.67
C THR A 44 6.89 7.73 0.27
N SER A 45 7.84 8.66 0.10
CA SER A 45 8.47 8.94 -1.19
C SER A 45 9.24 7.74 -1.75
N ILE A 46 10.04 7.06 -0.90
CA ILE A 46 10.77 5.85 -1.31
C ILE A 46 9.79 4.75 -1.71
N LYS A 47 8.72 4.54 -0.93
CA LYS A 47 7.73 3.50 -1.22
C LYS A 47 6.93 3.77 -2.50
N LEU A 48 6.67 5.03 -2.82
CA LEU A 48 6.03 5.38 -4.08
C LEU A 48 6.97 5.09 -5.27
N MET A 49 8.25 5.46 -5.16
CA MET A 49 9.25 5.14 -6.19
C MET A 49 9.39 3.62 -6.39
N GLU A 50 9.50 2.84 -5.31
CA GLU A 50 9.54 1.38 -5.40
C GLU A 50 8.30 0.80 -6.11
N PHE A 51 7.12 1.36 -5.85
CA PHE A 51 5.88 0.95 -6.50
C PHE A 51 5.86 1.27 -8.00
N GLU A 52 6.31 2.47 -8.38
CA GLU A 52 6.42 2.88 -9.78
C GLU A 52 7.40 1.98 -10.54
N GLU A 53 8.55 1.67 -9.94
CA GLU A 53 9.54 0.76 -10.54
C GLU A 53 9.01 -0.66 -10.69
N PHE A 54 8.23 -1.15 -9.70
CA PHE A 54 7.57 -2.46 -9.80
C PHE A 54 6.62 -2.54 -11.00
N ASN A 55 5.82 -1.49 -11.22
CA ASN A 55 4.83 -1.45 -12.30
C ASN A 55 5.45 -1.29 -13.71
N GLN A 56 6.73 -0.96 -13.82
CA GLN A 56 7.43 -0.86 -15.10
C GLN A 56 7.92 -2.21 -15.63
N VAL A 57 7.87 -3.28 -14.83
CA VAL A 57 8.40 -4.60 -15.18
C VAL A 57 7.28 -5.63 -15.28
N ILE A 58 7.31 -6.45 -16.33
CA ILE A 58 6.44 -7.63 -16.43
C ILE A 58 6.91 -8.68 -15.42
N SER A 59 6.10 -8.89 -14.39
CA SER A 59 6.34 -9.89 -13.37
C SER A 59 6.32 -11.31 -13.95
N SER A 60 6.96 -12.26 -13.25
CA SER A 60 6.91 -13.67 -13.65
C SER A 60 5.47 -14.20 -13.72
N TRP A 61 4.60 -13.74 -12.82
CA TRP A 61 3.18 -14.10 -12.82
C TRP A 61 2.46 -13.53 -14.04
N GLU A 62 2.65 -12.24 -14.36
CA GLU A 62 2.03 -11.66 -15.56
C GLU A 62 2.53 -12.34 -16.83
N ARG A 63 3.81 -12.74 -16.87
CA ARG A 63 4.32 -13.54 -17.98
C ARG A 63 3.65 -14.90 -18.08
N GLU A 64 3.41 -15.58 -16.97
CA GLU A 64 2.81 -16.92 -16.98
C GLU A 64 1.31 -16.89 -17.29
N TYR A 65 0.59 -15.86 -16.84
CA TYR A 65 -0.87 -15.85 -16.86
C TYR A 65 -1.48 -14.78 -17.79
N LEU A 66 -0.77 -13.71 -18.12
CA LEU A 66 -1.28 -12.60 -18.95
C LEU A 66 -0.62 -12.49 -20.33
N LEU A 67 0.60 -13.01 -20.52
CA LEU A 67 1.18 -13.09 -21.86
C LEU A 67 0.52 -14.25 -22.62
N LEU A 68 -0.26 -13.90 -23.64
CA LEU A 68 -0.82 -14.87 -24.59
C LEU A 68 0.35 -15.62 -25.24
N ASN A 69 0.42 -16.94 -25.03
CA ASN A 69 1.26 -17.81 -25.83
C ASN A 69 0.82 -17.67 -27.29
N VAL A 70 1.64 -17.00 -28.11
CA VAL A 70 1.50 -17.00 -29.58
C VAL A 70 2.36 -18.13 -30.14
#